data_AF-A0AAD6BGH6-F1
#
_entry.id   AF-A0AAD6BGH6-F1
#
_cell.length_a   1.000
_cell.length_b   1.000
_cell.length_c   1.000
_cell.angle_alpha   90.00
_cell.angle_beta   90.00
_cell.angle_gamma   90.00
#
_symmetry.space_group_name_H-M   'P 1'
#
loop_
_entity.id
_entity.type
_entity.pdbx_description
1 polymer ?
#
loop_
_entity_poly.entity_id
_entity_poly.type
_entity_poly.pdbx_seq_one_letter_code
_entity_poly.pdbx_strand_id
1 'polypeptide(L)'
;MELENLQQREDELQEKIKKANKMNLSYEKILRDQATECSEAAERERKEIFHLDAEHERLVVELAEELQSKQERERQLVKLRPYAVSFERAAKLTRFKDAKSLADHMENLLRIRERLLQQDLKKREKYDELRRTLQSNQEQHSLMRLQKNYELSQMEVGHEKVLSEVLEWERKWNQIQETASKETLLLGQIKMATLNLYEMTCQDEKADEAVDINDTEKQLDQIKTFIQESEDMVKQYQTSSQRQDGKKRDKKSFPSHRKNMASK
;
A
#
# COMPACT_ATOMS: atom_id res chain seq x y z
N MET A 1 88.96 -99.30 -73.16
CA MET A 1 87.86 -100.13 -72.65
C MET A 1 87.72 -100.14 -71.12
N GLU A 2 88.54 -99.41 -70.35
CA GLU A 2 88.34 -99.28 -68.88
C GLU A 2 87.68 -97.94 -68.47
N LEU A 3 87.85 -96.87 -69.26
CA LEU A 3 87.21 -95.57 -68.99
C LEU A 3 85.69 -95.56 -69.20
N GLU A 4 85.17 -96.23 -70.24
CA GLU A 4 83.72 -96.27 -70.52
C GLU A 4 82.91 -97.05 -69.46
N ASN A 5 83.50 -98.09 -68.85
CA ASN A 5 82.82 -98.94 -67.86
C ASN A 5 82.74 -98.25 -66.48
N LEU A 6 83.75 -97.44 -66.15
CA LEU A 6 83.73 -96.57 -64.96
C LEU A 6 82.76 -95.38 -65.15
N GLN A 7 82.70 -94.77 -66.34
CA GLN A 7 81.73 -93.71 -66.64
C GLN A 7 80.29 -94.19 -66.58
N GLN A 8 79.97 -95.36 -67.15
CA GLN A 8 78.64 -95.95 -67.03
C GLN A 8 78.25 -96.25 -65.57
N ARG A 9 79.19 -96.73 -64.76
CA ARG A 9 78.94 -97.02 -63.35
C ARG A 9 78.77 -95.75 -62.52
N GLU A 10 79.52 -94.70 -62.84
CA GLU A 10 79.38 -93.39 -62.22
C GLU A 10 78.03 -92.75 -62.55
N ASP A 11 77.59 -92.83 -63.81
CA ASP A 11 76.27 -92.36 -64.24
C ASP A 11 75.13 -93.14 -63.57
N GLU A 12 75.24 -94.47 -63.45
CA GLU A 12 74.28 -95.29 -62.70
C GLU A 12 74.18 -94.92 -61.22
N LEU A 13 75.33 -94.66 -60.57
CA LEU A 13 75.37 -94.25 -59.17
C LEU A 13 74.82 -92.83 -58.99
N GLN A 14 75.14 -91.91 -59.90
CA GLN A 14 74.54 -90.57 -59.89
C GLN A 14 73.03 -90.60 -60.11
N GLU A 15 72.52 -91.47 -60.99
CA GLU A 15 71.09 -91.71 -61.16
C GLU A 15 70.44 -92.25 -59.88
N LYS A 16 71.06 -93.22 -59.21
CA LYS A 16 70.57 -93.78 -57.95
C LYS A 16 70.61 -92.76 -56.82
N ILE A 17 71.66 -91.95 -56.73
CA ILE A 17 71.75 -90.84 -55.76
C ILE A 17 70.67 -89.80 -56.06
N LYS A 18 70.43 -89.44 -57.33
CA LYS A 18 69.34 -88.54 -57.72
C LYS A 18 67.97 -89.12 -57.36
N LYS A 19 67.75 -90.43 -57.55
CA LYS A 19 66.50 -91.12 -57.17
C LYS A 19 66.33 -91.18 -55.65
N ALA A 20 67.38 -91.51 -54.90
CA ALA A 20 67.39 -91.53 -53.44
C ALA A 20 67.15 -90.13 -52.85
N ASN A 21 67.79 -89.10 -53.41
CA ASN A 21 67.57 -87.71 -53.00
C ASN A 21 66.14 -87.25 -53.31
N LYS A 22 65.56 -87.65 -54.46
CA LYS A 22 64.15 -87.39 -54.76
C LYS A 22 63.20 -88.09 -53.78
N MET A 23 63.50 -89.35 -53.42
CA MET A 23 62.72 -90.09 -52.42
C MET A 23 62.85 -89.44 -51.03
N ASN A 24 64.05 -89.08 -50.59
CA ASN A 24 64.26 -88.38 -49.32
C ASN A 24 63.55 -87.03 -49.28
N LEU A 25 63.64 -86.23 -50.35
CA LEU A 25 62.87 -84.97 -50.46
C LEU A 25 61.36 -85.22 -50.38
N SER A 26 60.86 -86.30 -50.97
CA SER A 26 59.44 -86.66 -50.87
C SER A 26 59.05 -87.12 -49.47
N TYR A 27 59.89 -87.89 -48.77
CA TYR A 27 59.65 -88.33 -47.40
C TYR A 27 59.76 -87.18 -46.40
N GLU A 28 60.76 -86.31 -46.53
CA GLU A 28 60.88 -85.09 -45.72
C GLU A 28 59.68 -84.17 -45.91
N LYS A 29 59.17 -84.06 -47.14
CA LYS A 29 57.95 -83.31 -47.41
C LYS A 29 56.74 -83.94 -46.72
N ILE A 30 56.54 -85.26 -46.83
CA ILE A 30 55.43 -85.96 -46.16
C ILE A 30 55.53 -85.83 -44.63
N LEU A 31 56.72 -86.00 -44.05
CA LEU A 31 56.92 -85.85 -42.61
C LEU A 31 56.68 -84.40 -42.15
N ARG A 32 57.07 -83.41 -42.95
CA ARG A 32 56.80 -82.00 -42.67
C ARG A 32 55.30 -81.70 -42.76
N ASP A 33 54.63 -82.18 -43.80
CA ASP A 33 53.19 -82.00 -44.01
C ASP A 33 52.40 -82.68 -42.86
N GLN A 34 52.77 -83.91 -42.47
CA GLN A 34 52.18 -84.60 -41.32
C GLN A 34 52.47 -83.88 -39.99
N ALA A 35 53.67 -83.35 -39.78
CA ALA A 35 53.99 -82.57 -38.60
C ALA A 35 53.17 -81.27 -38.53
N THR A 36 52.96 -80.60 -39.68
CA THR A 36 52.08 -79.42 -39.74
C THR A 36 50.62 -79.78 -39.49
N GLU A 37 50.11 -80.87 -40.07
CA GLU A 37 48.74 -81.35 -39.83
C GLU A 37 48.51 -81.72 -38.37
N CYS A 38 49.45 -82.45 -37.75
CA CYS A 38 49.41 -82.77 -36.32
C CYS A 38 49.47 -81.51 -35.43
N SER A 39 50.31 -80.53 -35.79
CA SER A 39 50.39 -79.27 -35.05
C SER A 39 49.10 -78.46 -35.17
N GLU A 40 48.52 -78.38 -36.37
CA GLU A 40 47.24 -77.69 -36.59
C GLU A 40 46.07 -78.39 -35.89
N ALA A 41 46.02 -79.72 -35.91
CA ALA A 41 45.02 -80.49 -35.17
C ALA A 41 45.12 -80.22 -33.66
N ALA A 42 46.33 -80.26 -33.09
CA ALA A 42 46.57 -79.95 -31.70
C ALA A 42 46.23 -78.47 -31.35
N GLU A 43 46.44 -77.53 -32.26
CA GLU A 43 46.02 -76.13 -32.06
C GLU A 43 44.51 -75.94 -32.10
N ARG A 44 43.79 -76.65 -32.98
CA ARG A 44 42.32 -76.63 -33.04
C ARG A 44 41.73 -77.18 -31.75
N GLU A 45 42.20 -78.33 -31.30
CA GLU A 45 41.79 -78.93 -30.03
C GLU A 45 42.06 -77.98 -28.85
N ARG A 46 43.23 -77.32 -28.81
CA ARG A 46 43.53 -76.32 -27.77
C ARG A 46 42.59 -75.12 -27.80
N LYS A 47 42.21 -74.63 -28.98
CA LYS A 47 41.26 -73.51 -29.11
C LYS A 47 39.85 -73.92 -28.69
N GLU A 48 39.43 -75.14 -29.02
CA GLU A 48 38.14 -75.70 -28.60
C GLU A 48 38.08 -75.88 -27.09
N ILE A 49 39.13 -76.45 -26.48
CA ILE A 49 39.24 -76.57 -25.02
C ILE A 49 39.19 -75.19 -24.35
N PHE A 50 39.96 -74.22 -24.86
CA PHE A 50 39.95 -72.86 -24.32
C PHE A 50 38.58 -72.17 -24.44
N HIS A 51 37.87 -72.39 -25.55
CA HIS A 51 36.51 -71.87 -25.73
C HIS A 51 35.52 -72.51 -24.76
N LEU A 52 35.56 -73.83 -24.62
CA LEU A 52 34.71 -74.58 -23.70
C LEU A 52 35.00 -74.20 -22.23
N ASP A 53 36.27 -74.00 -21.87
CA ASP A 53 36.66 -73.54 -20.54
C ASP A 53 36.13 -72.13 -20.26
N ALA A 54 36.25 -71.20 -21.22
CA ALA A 54 35.71 -69.85 -21.08
C ALA A 54 34.17 -69.84 -20.99
N GLU A 55 33.48 -70.69 -21.76
CA GLU A 55 32.02 -70.86 -21.64
C GLU A 55 31.63 -71.48 -20.29
N HIS A 56 32.38 -72.48 -19.83
CA HIS A 56 32.17 -73.09 -18.51
C HIS A 56 32.35 -72.06 -17.39
N GLU A 57 33.41 -71.25 -17.42
CA GLU A 57 33.63 -70.17 -16.44
C GLU A 57 32.49 -69.15 -16.46
N ARG A 58 32.02 -68.74 -17.64
CA ARG A 58 30.87 -67.83 -17.77
C ARG A 58 29.60 -68.43 -17.18
N LEU A 59 29.29 -69.69 -17.51
CA LEU A 59 28.13 -70.39 -16.97
C LEU A 59 28.23 -70.58 -15.45
N VAL A 60 29.42 -70.83 -14.91
CA VAL A 60 29.64 -70.92 -13.46
C VAL A 60 29.36 -69.58 -12.77
N VAL A 61 29.79 -68.47 -13.35
CA VAL A 61 29.51 -67.12 -12.82
C VAL A 61 28.00 -66.83 -12.86
N GLU A 62 27.35 -67.06 -14.01
CA GLU A 62 25.90 -66.84 -14.16
C GLU A 62 25.08 -67.71 -13.18
N LEU A 63 25.47 -68.98 -13.00
CA LEU A 63 24.84 -69.87 -12.04
C LEU A 63 25.01 -69.36 -10.60
N ALA A 64 26.19 -68.82 -10.27
CA ALA A 64 26.46 -68.26 -8.95
C ALA A 64 25.62 -66.99 -8.68
N GLU A 65 25.47 -66.10 -9.66
CA GLU A 65 24.65 -64.89 -9.56
C GLU A 65 23.15 -65.21 -9.40
N GLU A 66 22.65 -66.17 -10.18
CA GLU A 66 21.25 -66.63 -10.07
C GLU A 66 20.99 -67.30 -8.71
N LEU A 67 21.95 -68.09 -8.22
CA LEU A 67 21.84 -68.74 -6.92
C LEU A 67 21.85 -67.71 -5.79
N GLN A 68 22.69 -66.68 -5.86
CA GLN A 68 22.69 -65.57 -4.91
C GLN A 68 21.37 -64.79 -4.95
N SER A 69 20.87 -64.46 -6.13
CA SER A 69 19.60 -63.77 -6.32
C SER A 69 18.41 -64.57 -5.80
N LYS A 70 18.44 -65.89 -5.96
CA LYS A 70 17.45 -66.82 -5.39
C LYS A 70 17.53 -66.83 -3.86
N GLN A 71 18.72 -66.95 -3.28
CA GLN A 71 18.90 -66.92 -1.82
C GLN A 71 18.42 -65.61 -1.22
N GLU A 72 18.66 -64.47 -1.86
CA GLU A 72 18.20 -63.17 -1.37
C GLU A 72 16.67 -63.06 -1.41
N ARG A 73 16.03 -63.54 -2.49
CA ARG A 73 14.57 -63.65 -2.56
C ARG A 73 14.00 -64.58 -1.48
N GLU A 74 14.63 -65.72 -1.22
CA GLU A 74 14.22 -66.65 -0.17
C GLU A 74 14.34 -66.00 1.22
N ARG A 75 15.42 -65.26 1.49
CA ARG A 75 15.58 -64.49 2.74
C ARG A 75 14.46 -63.46 2.91
N GLN A 76 14.10 -62.75 1.84
CA GLN A 76 13.00 -61.77 1.86
C GLN A 76 11.65 -62.46 2.13
N LEU A 77 11.38 -63.61 1.51
CA LEU A 77 10.16 -64.38 1.77
C LEU A 77 10.08 -64.88 3.21
N VAL A 78 11.19 -65.34 3.78
CA VAL A 78 11.26 -65.75 5.20
C VAL A 78 10.95 -64.57 6.12
N LYS A 79 11.47 -63.37 5.81
CA LYS A 79 11.16 -62.14 6.57
C LYS A 79 9.68 -61.74 6.48
N LEU A 80 9.03 -61.94 5.33
CA LEU A 80 7.63 -61.56 5.08
C LEU A 80 6.62 -62.60 5.59
N ARG A 81 7.03 -63.85 5.79
CA ARG A 81 6.17 -64.97 6.24
C ARG A 81 5.38 -64.67 7.53
N PRO A 82 5.99 -64.13 8.61
CA PRO A 82 5.26 -63.79 9.83
C PRO A 82 4.18 -62.73 9.61
N TYR A 83 4.44 -61.76 8.72
CA TYR A 83 3.48 -60.71 8.38
C TYR A 83 2.30 -61.28 7.58
N ALA A 84 2.55 -62.18 6.63
CA ALA A 84 1.49 -62.86 5.88
C ALA A 84 0.56 -63.66 6.80
N VAL A 85 1.13 -64.44 7.73
CA VAL A 85 0.34 -65.20 8.73
C VAL A 85 -0.46 -64.27 9.64
N SER A 86 0.13 -63.14 10.03
CA SER A 86 -0.55 -62.13 10.84
C SER A 86 -1.69 -61.45 10.07
N PHE A 87 -1.51 -61.17 8.78
CA PHE A 87 -2.53 -60.61 7.89
C PHE A 87 -3.68 -61.59 7.64
N GLU A 88 -3.39 -62.87 7.42
CA GLU A 88 -4.42 -63.91 7.31
C GLU A 88 -5.20 -64.07 8.61
N ARG A 89 -4.52 -64.03 9.76
CA ARG A 89 -5.19 -64.04 11.07
C ARG A 89 -6.06 -62.80 11.25
N ALA A 90 -5.57 -61.62 10.87
CA ALA A 90 -6.34 -60.39 10.89
C ALA A 90 -7.56 -60.47 9.97
N ALA A 91 -7.42 -61.05 8.76
CA ALA A 91 -8.51 -61.27 7.82
C ALA A 91 -9.58 -62.23 8.34
N LYS A 92 -9.20 -63.22 9.17
CA LYS A 92 -10.14 -64.13 9.86
C LYS A 92 -10.84 -63.49 11.07
N LEU A 93 -10.14 -62.62 11.79
CA LEU A 93 -10.71 -61.86 12.91
C LEU A 93 -11.64 -60.75 12.43
N THR A 94 -11.37 -60.23 11.24
CA THR A 94 -12.23 -59.28 10.53
C THR A 94 -13.18 -60.05 9.61
N ARG A 95 -14.30 -59.47 9.19
CA ARG A 95 -15.32 -60.19 8.38
C ARG A 95 -14.93 -60.31 6.90
N PHE A 96 -13.64 -60.36 6.56
CA PHE A 96 -13.17 -60.42 5.18
C PHE A 96 -13.01 -61.87 4.69
N LYS A 97 -13.17 -62.08 3.38
CA LYS A 97 -13.11 -63.41 2.77
C LYS A 97 -11.69 -63.98 2.74
N ASP A 98 -10.71 -63.12 2.47
CA ASP A 98 -9.30 -63.46 2.33
C ASP A 98 -8.40 -62.27 2.71
N ALA A 99 -7.11 -62.55 2.92
CA ALA A 99 -6.10 -61.54 3.21
C ALA A 99 -5.99 -60.49 2.10
N LYS A 100 -6.27 -60.87 0.85
CA LYS A 100 -6.30 -59.96 -0.29
C LYS A 100 -7.45 -58.96 -0.21
N SER A 101 -8.68 -59.39 0.08
CA SER A 101 -9.82 -58.47 0.29
C SER A 101 -9.56 -57.47 1.43
N LEU A 102 -8.87 -57.91 2.50
CA LEU A 102 -8.46 -57.01 3.59
C LEU A 102 -7.41 -56.00 3.09
N ALA A 103 -6.40 -56.44 2.34
CA ALA A 103 -5.39 -55.56 1.76
C ALA A 103 -5.99 -54.54 0.78
N ASP A 104 -6.89 -54.96 -0.11
CA ASP A 104 -7.61 -54.09 -1.04
C ASP A 104 -8.46 -53.06 -0.29
N HIS A 105 -9.11 -53.46 0.81
CA HIS A 105 -9.84 -52.52 1.67
C HIS A 105 -8.92 -51.50 2.34
N MET A 106 -7.77 -51.94 2.87
CA MET A 106 -6.77 -51.05 3.46
C MET A 106 -6.18 -50.09 2.44
N GLU A 107 -5.89 -50.54 1.22
CA GLU A 107 -5.43 -49.67 0.13
C GLU A 107 -6.49 -48.62 -0.21
N ASN A 108 -7.76 -49.02 -0.30
CA ASN A 108 -8.86 -48.10 -0.51
C ASN A 108 -8.98 -47.07 0.62
N LEU A 109 -8.83 -47.49 1.88
CA LEU A 109 -8.82 -46.58 3.04
C LEU A 109 -7.65 -45.59 2.98
N LEU A 110 -6.46 -46.03 2.60
CA LEU A 110 -5.30 -45.16 2.41
C LEU A 110 -5.54 -44.14 1.30
N ARG A 111 -6.07 -44.57 0.14
CA ARG A 111 -6.47 -43.67 -0.95
C ARG A 111 -7.52 -42.65 -0.51
N ILE A 112 -8.51 -43.07 0.27
CA ILE A 112 -9.54 -42.16 0.81
C ILE A 112 -8.88 -41.15 1.75
N ARG A 113 -8.00 -41.59 2.65
CA ARG A 113 -7.27 -40.73 3.58
C ARG A 113 -6.43 -39.69 2.83
N GLU A 114 -5.67 -40.11 1.83
CA GLU A 114 -4.87 -39.20 0.99
C GLU A 114 -5.75 -38.16 0.30
N ARG A 115 -6.88 -38.59 -0.29
CA ARG A 115 -7.83 -37.68 -0.92
C ARG A 115 -8.41 -36.66 0.07
N LEU A 116 -8.77 -37.10 1.27
CA LEU A 116 -9.29 -36.22 2.32
C LEU A 116 -8.23 -35.20 2.77
N LEU A 117 -6.99 -35.63 2.99
CA LEU A 117 -5.89 -34.73 3.34
C LEU A 117 -5.64 -33.69 2.25
N GLN A 118 -5.63 -34.10 0.98
CA GLN A 118 -5.50 -33.17 -0.15
C GLN A 118 -6.67 -32.18 -0.22
N GLN A 119 -7.90 -32.64 0.02
CA GLN A 119 -9.06 -31.76 0.05
C GLN A 119 -9.00 -30.76 1.21
N ASP A 120 -8.56 -31.19 2.39
CA ASP A 120 -8.42 -30.32 3.55
C ASP A 120 -7.32 -29.29 3.37
N LEU A 121 -6.19 -29.67 2.77
CA LEU A 121 -5.13 -28.72 2.40
C LEU A 121 -5.65 -27.66 1.43
N LYS A 122 -6.32 -28.07 0.35
CA LYS A 122 -6.92 -27.13 -0.63
C LYS A 122 -7.96 -26.21 0.01
N LYS A 123 -8.77 -26.72 0.96
CA LYS A 123 -9.73 -25.89 1.70
C LYS A 123 -9.04 -24.88 2.60
N ARG A 124 -7.97 -25.28 3.30
CA ARG A 124 -7.16 -24.38 4.15
C ARG A 124 -6.50 -23.29 3.33
N GLU A 125 -5.89 -23.65 2.19
CA GLU A 125 -5.29 -22.68 1.28
C GLU A 125 -6.29 -21.63 0.80
N LYS A 126 -7.48 -22.07 0.34
CA LYS A 126 -8.56 -21.16 -0.05
C LYS A 126 -9.03 -20.28 1.10
N TYR A 127 -9.18 -20.84 2.30
CA TYR A 127 -9.57 -20.07 3.47
C TYR A 127 -8.53 -19.00 3.83
N ASP A 128 -7.25 -19.36 3.81
CA ASP A 128 -6.15 -18.43 4.07
C ASP A 128 -6.08 -17.34 3.00
N GLU A 129 -6.34 -17.67 1.74
CA GLU A 129 -6.40 -16.70 0.64
C GLU A 129 -7.57 -15.72 0.81
N LEU A 130 -8.77 -16.21 1.13
CA LEU A 130 -9.93 -15.36 1.46
C LEU A 130 -9.66 -14.50 2.70
N ARG A 131 -8.98 -15.04 3.70
CA ARG A 131 -8.63 -14.30 4.91
C ARG A 131 -7.66 -13.16 4.60
N ARG A 132 -6.65 -13.41 3.77
CA ARG A 132 -5.69 -12.37 3.33
C ARG A 132 -6.38 -11.28 2.52
N THR A 133 -7.25 -11.64 1.58
CA THR A 133 -7.98 -10.65 0.78
C THR A 133 -8.94 -9.83 1.63
N LEU A 134 -9.64 -10.44 2.58
CA LEU A 134 -10.49 -9.74 3.53
C LEU A 134 -9.69 -8.76 4.39
N GLN A 135 -8.55 -9.18 4.94
CA GLN A 135 -7.68 -8.32 5.74
C GLN A 135 -7.16 -7.14 4.92
N SER A 136 -6.65 -7.39 3.71
CA SER A 136 -6.17 -6.33 2.82
C SER A 136 -7.27 -5.33 2.48
N ASN A 137 -8.49 -5.80 2.25
CA ASN A 137 -9.64 -4.93 1.97
C ASN A 137 -10.03 -4.09 3.20
N GLN A 138 -10.03 -4.69 4.40
CA GLN A 138 -10.28 -3.97 5.65
C GLN A 138 -9.23 -2.87 5.89
N GLU A 139 -7.95 -3.16 5.63
CA GLU A 139 -6.85 -2.18 5.74
C GLU A 139 -7.04 -1.03 4.74
N GLN A 140 -7.39 -1.34 3.49
CA GLN A 140 -7.70 -0.34 2.46
C GLN A 140 -8.88 0.55 2.85
N HIS A 141 -9.98 -0.03 3.33
CA HIS A 141 -11.13 0.74 3.82
C HIS A 141 -10.80 1.58 5.05
N SER A 142 -9.94 1.07 5.94
CA SER A 142 -9.47 1.85 7.10
C SER A 142 -8.68 3.08 6.65
N LEU A 143 -7.77 2.91 5.70
CA LEU A 143 -6.99 4.02 5.13
C LEU A 143 -7.89 5.04 4.43
N MET A 144 -8.84 4.59 3.62
CA MET A 144 -9.78 5.46 2.92
C MET A 144 -10.65 6.25 3.90
N ARG A 145 -11.14 5.62 4.98
CA ARG A 145 -11.89 6.31 6.04
C ARG A 145 -11.04 7.36 6.73
N LEU A 146 -9.78 7.05 7.04
CA LEU A 146 -8.86 8.00 7.65
C LEU A 146 -8.62 9.22 6.74
N GLN A 147 -8.38 8.98 5.44
CA GLN A 147 -8.21 10.06 4.46
C GLN A 147 -9.47 10.92 4.37
N LYS A 148 -10.67 10.32 4.30
CA LYS A 148 -11.91 11.08 4.23
C LYS A 148 -12.21 11.86 5.49
N ASN A 149 -11.92 11.30 6.67
CA ASN A 149 -12.03 12.03 7.94
C ASN A 149 -11.06 13.23 7.99
N TYR A 150 -9.85 13.06 7.44
CA TYR A 150 -8.90 14.16 7.35
C TYR A 150 -9.39 15.28 6.42
N GLU A 151 -9.87 14.94 5.22
CA GLU A 151 -10.47 15.88 4.28
C GLU A 151 -11.67 16.61 4.90
N LEU A 152 -12.54 15.89 5.61
CA LEU A 152 -13.70 16.44 6.31
C LEU A 152 -13.28 17.42 7.40
N SER A 153 -12.30 17.05 8.22
CA SER A 153 -11.78 17.93 9.27
C SER A 153 -11.17 19.22 8.71
N GLN A 154 -10.47 19.15 7.57
CA GLN A 154 -9.98 20.36 6.89
C GLN A 154 -11.11 21.26 6.41
N MET A 155 -12.17 20.67 5.83
CA MET A 155 -13.33 21.42 5.38
C MET A 155 -14.08 22.07 6.55
N GLU A 156 -14.24 21.36 7.67
CA GLU A 156 -14.84 21.91 8.90
C GLU A 156 -14.05 23.10 9.43
N VAL A 157 -12.72 23.01 9.49
CA VAL A 157 -11.86 24.13 9.89
C VAL A 157 -12.00 25.32 8.92
N GLY A 158 -12.09 25.06 7.62
CA GLY A 158 -12.34 26.10 6.62
C GLY A 158 -13.69 26.79 6.83
N HIS A 159 -14.74 26.00 7.06
CA HIS A 159 -16.08 26.50 7.33
C HIS A 159 -16.13 27.36 8.60
N GLU A 160 -15.51 26.91 9.69
CA GLU A 160 -15.46 27.66 10.96
C GLU A 160 -14.76 29.02 10.79
N LYS A 161 -13.70 29.08 10.00
CA LYS A 161 -13.02 30.35 9.69
C LYS A 161 -13.94 31.32 8.95
N VAL A 162 -14.62 30.85 7.90
CA VAL A 162 -15.55 31.67 7.12
C VAL A 162 -16.71 32.14 8.01
N LEU A 163 -17.27 31.25 8.84
CA LEU A 163 -18.31 31.63 9.80
C LEU A 163 -17.84 32.70 10.78
N SER A 164 -16.63 32.57 11.33
CA SER A 164 -16.06 33.57 12.22
C SER A 164 -15.92 34.93 11.53
N GLU A 165 -15.43 34.96 10.29
CA GLU A 165 -15.33 36.20 9.50
C GLU A 165 -16.71 36.82 9.24
N VAL A 166 -17.70 36.01 8.88
CA VAL A 166 -19.09 36.48 8.66
C VAL A 166 -19.65 37.10 9.94
N LEU A 167 -19.48 36.44 11.10
CA LEU A 167 -19.95 36.96 12.39
C LEU A 167 -19.24 38.27 12.77
N GLU A 168 -17.96 38.42 12.47
CA GLU A 168 -17.25 39.68 12.68
C GLU A 168 -17.81 40.81 11.81
N TRP A 169 -18.10 40.53 10.54
CA TRP A 169 -18.69 41.51 9.63
C TRP A 169 -20.13 41.86 10.02
N GLU A 170 -20.93 40.88 10.44
CA GLU A 170 -22.27 41.11 10.94
C GLU A 170 -22.26 42.01 12.19
N ARG A 171 -21.32 41.77 13.13
CA ARG A 171 -21.14 42.65 14.29
C ARG A 171 -20.79 44.07 13.88
N LYS A 172 -19.83 44.25 12.97
CA LYS A 172 -19.44 45.58 12.48
C LYS A 172 -20.61 46.29 11.78
N TRP A 173 -21.35 45.56 10.96
CA TRP A 173 -22.53 46.08 10.27
C TRP A 173 -23.61 46.53 11.25
N ASN A 174 -23.92 45.70 12.26
CA ASN A 174 -24.87 46.03 13.31
C ASN A 174 -24.45 47.29 14.08
N GLN A 175 -23.16 47.45 14.38
CA GLN A 175 -22.64 48.65 15.05
C GLN A 175 -22.80 49.91 14.18
N ILE A 176 -22.52 49.82 12.88
CA ILE A 176 -22.73 50.93 11.93
C ILE A 176 -24.21 51.29 11.88
N GLN A 177 -25.09 50.29 11.76
CA GLN A 177 -26.53 50.49 11.69
C GLN A 177 -27.09 51.11 12.99
N GLU A 178 -26.63 50.65 14.14
CA GLU A 178 -27.02 51.21 15.44
C GLU A 178 -26.57 52.66 15.56
N THR A 179 -25.33 52.96 15.17
CA THR A 179 -24.77 54.31 15.20
C THR A 179 -25.55 55.24 14.25
N ALA A 180 -25.79 54.80 13.01
CA ALA A 180 -26.56 55.57 12.05
C ALA A 180 -28.00 55.84 12.53
N SER A 181 -28.63 54.87 13.20
CA SER A 181 -29.95 55.04 13.80
C SER A 181 -29.95 56.08 14.92
N LYS A 182 -28.92 56.08 15.78
CA LYS A 182 -28.74 57.09 16.84
C LYS A 182 -28.51 58.49 16.28
N GLU A 183 -27.62 58.63 15.30
CA GLU A 183 -27.34 59.92 14.63
C GLU A 183 -28.59 60.44 13.91
N THR A 184 -29.34 59.58 13.22
CA THR A 184 -30.58 59.97 12.54
C THR A 184 -31.64 60.43 13.54
N LEU A 185 -31.76 59.75 14.69
CA LEU A 185 -32.65 60.17 15.77
C LEU A 185 -32.25 61.53 16.35
N LEU A 186 -30.96 61.72 16.65
CA LEU A 186 -30.43 62.99 17.15
C LEU A 186 -30.66 64.13 16.16
N LEU A 187 -30.40 63.89 14.87
CA LEU A 187 -30.68 64.87 13.82
C LEU A 187 -32.17 65.23 13.79
N GLY A 188 -33.06 64.24 13.88
CA GLY A 188 -34.51 64.48 13.98
C GLY A 188 -34.89 65.33 15.21
N GLN A 189 -34.28 65.06 16.37
CA GLN A 189 -34.50 65.85 17.58
C GLN A 189 -34.00 67.29 17.44
N ILE A 190 -32.82 67.50 16.85
CA ILE A 190 -32.28 68.83 16.56
C ILE A 190 -33.21 69.58 15.62
N LYS A 191 -33.63 68.97 14.52
CA LYS A 191 -34.57 69.57 13.56
C LYS A 191 -35.87 70.03 14.24
N MET A 192 -36.46 69.18 15.07
CA MET A 192 -37.69 69.51 15.80
C MET A 192 -37.48 70.63 16.81
N ALA A 193 -36.38 70.60 17.58
CA ALA A 193 -36.08 71.64 18.56
C ALA A 193 -35.82 73.01 17.88
N THR A 194 -35.06 73.02 16.77
CA THR A 194 -34.82 74.20 15.95
C THR A 194 -36.12 74.76 15.40
N LEU A 195 -36.95 73.93 14.78
CA LEU A 195 -38.23 74.37 14.22
C LEU A 195 -39.12 75.00 15.31
N ASN A 196 -39.24 74.34 16.47
CA ASN A 196 -40.01 74.88 17.59
C ASN A 196 -39.48 76.24 18.07
N LEU A 197 -38.16 76.42 18.15
CA LEU A 197 -37.56 77.70 18.53
C LEU A 197 -37.78 78.78 17.47
N TYR A 198 -37.64 78.42 16.19
CA TYR A 198 -37.88 79.32 15.06
C TYR A 198 -39.32 79.83 15.04
N GLU A 199 -40.29 78.93 15.21
CA GLU A 199 -41.71 79.26 15.31
C GLU A 199 -42.01 80.19 16.49
N MET A 200 -41.23 80.10 17.58
CA MET A 200 -41.35 81.04 18.71
C MET A 200 -40.73 82.41 18.43
N THR A 201 -39.65 82.50 17.65
CA THR A 201 -38.97 83.77 17.35
C THR A 201 -39.66 84.57 16.24
N CYS A 202 -40.31 83.90 15.28
CA CYS A 202 -40.89 84.51 14.10
C CYS A 202 -42.42 84.63 14.14
N GLN A 203 -43.05 84.64 15.33
CA GLN A 203 -44.52 84.70 15.48
C GLN A 203 -45.20 85.91 14.81
N ASP A 204 -44.46 86.99 14.53
CA ASP A 204 -44.98 88.25 13.98
C ASP A 204 -44.51 88.54 12.53
N GLU A 205 -43.71 87.67 11.91
CA GLU A 205 -43.17 87.91 10.56
C GLU A 205 -44.15 87.50 9.44
N LYS A 206 -44.19 88.29 8.36
CA LYS A 206 -45.13 88.09 7.25
C LYS A 206 -44.81 86.80 6.50
N ALA A 207 -45.86 86.05 6.14
CA ALA A 207 -45.79 84.73 5.49
C ALA A 207 -44.96 84.65 4.17
N ASP A 208 -44.57 85.78 3.58
CA ASP A 208 -43.79 85.83 2.32
C ASP A 208 -42.28 85.60 2.52
N GLU A 209 -41.76 85.70 3.76
CA GLU A 209 -40.34 85.46 4.11
C GLU A 209 -40.13 84.19 4.95
N ALA A 210 -41.16 83.34 5.08
CA ALA A 210 -41.11 82.12 5.89
C ALA A 210 -40.09 81.11 5.33
N VAL A 211 -39.16 80.66 6.19
CA VAL A 211 -38.16 79.65 5.85
C VAL A 211 -38.80 78.26 5.76
N ASP A 212 -38.35 77.44 4.79
CA ASP A 212 -38.84 76.07 4.60
C ASP A 212 -38.64 75.23 5.88
N ILE A 213 -39.66 74.42 6.19
CA ILE A 213 -39.70 73.55 7.38
C ILE A 213 -38.52 72.57 7.40
N ASN A 214 -38.00 72.17 6.24
CA ASN A 214 -36.86 71.25 6.14
C ASN A 214 -35.49 71.94 6.11
N ASP A 215 -35.44 73.27 6.00
CA ASP A 215 -34.20 74.05 5.93
C ASP A 215 -33.73 74.48 7.33
N THR A 216 -33.27 73.48 8.10
CA THR A 216 -32.87 73.66 9.50
C THR A 216 -31.70 74.63 9.68
N GLU A 217 -30.81 74.75 8.69
CA GLU A 217 -29.68 75.68 8.75
C GLU A 217 -30.15 77.14 8.71
N LYS A 218 -31.05 77.48 7.77
CA LYS A 218 -31.60 78.84 7.70
C LYS A 218 -32.45 79.20 8.91
N GLN A 219 -33.21 78.24 9.46
CA GLN A 219 -33.97 78.45 10.70
C GLN A 219 -33.02 78.79 11.87
N LEU A 220 -31.90 78.06 12.00
CA LEU A 220 -30.87 78.36 13.01
C LEU A 220 -30.24 79.74 12.83
N ASP A 221 -29.97 80.14 11.58
CA ASP A 221 -29.43 81.46 11.29
C ASP A 221 -30.39 82.58 11.72
N GLN A 222 -31.70 82.42 11.47
CA GLN A 222 -32.71 83.38 11.89
C GLN A 222 -32.88 83.45 13.42
N ILE A 223 -32.90 82.29 14.10
CA ILE A 223 -32.89 82.24 15.57
C ILE A 223 -31.66 82.97 16.13
N LYS A 224 -30.49 82.77 15.51
CA LYS A 224 -29.24 83.39 15.94
C LYS A 224 -29.27 84.91 15.77
N THR A 225 -29.73 85.42 14.63
CA THR A 225 -29.89 86.88 14.43
C THR A 225 -30.86 87.46 15.45
N PHE A 226 -31.99 86.79 15.71
CA PHE A 226 -32.95 87.24 16.73
C PHE A 226 -32.34 87.33 18.14
N ILE A 227 -31.56 86.31 18.54
CA ILE A 227 -30.87 86.33 19.85
C ILE A 227 -29.87 87.49 19.91
N GLN A 228 -29.09 87.71 18.85
CA GLN A 228 -28.09 88.79 18.79
C GLN A 228 -28.75 90.17 18.86
N GLU A 229 -29.83 90.38 18.11
CA GLU A 229 -30.61 91.61 18.16
C GLU A 229 -31.21 91.85 19.54
N SER A 230 -31.74 90.79 20.17
CA SER A 230 -32.28 90.84 21.53
C SER A 230 -31.21 91.20 22.56
N GLU A 231 -30.02 90.59 22.47
CA GLU A 231 -28.88 90.93 23.32
C GLU A 231 -28.43 92.37 23.13
N ASP A 232 -28.34 92.84 21.90
CA ASP A 232 -27.93 94.20 21.58
C ASP A 232 -28.96 95.22 22.07
N MET A 233 -30.26 94.93 21.93
CA MET A 233 -31.34 95.73 22.53
C MET A 233 -31.19 95.80 24.06
N VAL A 234 -30.94 94.67 24.73
CA VAL A 234 -30.75 94.63 26.19
C VAL A 234 -29.50 95.42 26.60
N LYS A 235 -28.36 95.27 25.90
CA LYS A 235 -27.12 96.02 26.17
C LYS A 235 -27.33 97.53 25.97
N GLN A 236 -28.05 97.93 24.93
CA GLN A 236 -28.43 99.32 24.70
C GLN A 236 -29.33 99.85 25.82
N TYR A 237 -30.29 99.06 26.29
CA TYR A 237 -31.17 99.44 27.39
C TYR A 237 -30.41 99.59 28.72
N GLN A 238 -29.49 98.66 29.02
CA GLN A 238 -28.64 98.72 30.21
C GLN A 238 -27.72 99.94 30.20
N THR A 239 -27.10 100.24 29.05
CA THR A 239 -26.27 101.44 28.84
C THR A 239 -27.11 102.72 28.99
N SER A 240 -28.35 102.70 28.54
CA SER A 240 -29.30 103.82 28.68
C SER A 240 -29.78 104.02 30.12
N SER A 241 -30.01 102.93 30.86
CA SER A 241 -30.39 102.95 32.27
C SER A 241 -29.27 103.49 33.16
N GLN A 242 -28.02 103.07 32.92
CA GLN A 242 -26.84 103.60 33.64
C GLN A 242 -26.63 105.11 33.39
N ARG A 243 -26.94 105.61 32.18
CA ARG A 243 -26.93 107.05 31.88
C ARG A 243 -28.04 107.84 32.58
N GLN A 244 -29.18 107.22 32.89
CA GLN A 244 -30.26 107.86 33.65
C GLN A 244 -30.00 107.88 35.16
N ASP A 245 -29.39 106.84 35.73
CA ASP A 245 -29.00 106.83 37.15
C ASP A 245 -27.86 107.82 37.46
N GLY A 246 -26.98 108.10 36.49
CA GLY A 246 -26.01 109.20 36.59
C GLY A 246 -26.64 110.60 36.65
N LYS A 247 -27.80 110.82 36.00
CA LYS A 247 -28.49 112.13 35.98
C LYS A 247 -29.44 112.37 37.17
N LYS A 248 -29.82 111.34 37.93
CA LYS A 248 -30.67 111.48 39.13
C LYS A 248 -29.91 111.88 40.40
N ARG A 249 -28.57 111.82 40.43
CA ARG A 249 -27.78 112.27 41.60
C ARG A 249 -27.56 113.80 41.69
N ASP A 250 -27.75 114.56 40.60
CA ASP A 250 -27.43 116.01 40.59
C ASP A 250 -28.62 116.97 40.80
N LYS A 251 -29.83 116.46 41.15
CA LYS A 251 -30.99 117.31 41.45
C LYS A 251 -31.72 116.87 42.73
N LYS A 252 -31.09 117.11 43.89
CA LYS A 252 -31.75 117.43 45.19
C LYS A 252 -30.69 117.67 46.29
N SER A 253 -30.31 118.92 46.51
CA SER A 253 -29.97 119.47 47.83
C SER A 253 -29.93 121.00 47.75
N PHE A 254 -30.87 121.64 48.44
CA PHE A 254 -30.95 123.09 48.72
C PHE A 254 -31.11 123.24 50.26
N PRO A 255 -30.94 124.43 50.85
CA PRO A 255 -29.93 124.71 51.87
C PRO A 255 -30.50 124.72 53.30
N SER A 256 -29.67 124.36 54.29
CA SER A 256 -30.00 124.49 55.72
C SER A 256 -29.38 125.76 56.30
N HIS A 257 -30.22 126.63 56.87
CA HIS A 257 -29.81 127.78 57.68
C HIS A 257 -30.37 127.65 59.11
N ARG A 258 -29.46 127.31 60.03
CA ARG A 258 -29.14 127.99 61.29
C ARG A 258 -30.07 127.93 62.52
N LYS A 259 -29.39 127.68 63.66
CA LYS A 259 -29.56 128.11 65.08
C LYS A 259 -30.22 127.08 66.01
N ASN A 260 -29.81 126.88 67.27
CA ASN A 260 -28.70 127.32 68.13
C ASN A 260 -28.84 126.57 69.48
N MET A 261 -27.73 126.47 70.25
CA MET A 261 -27.66 126.36 71.74
C MET A 261 -28.13 125.02 72.39
N ALA A 262 -27.58 124.47 73.47
CA ALA A 262 -26.45 124.77 74.37
C ALA A 262 -26.21 123.58 75.34
N SER A 263 -25.03 123.59 75.99
CA SER A 263 -24.66 122.94 77.27
C SER A 263 -24.53 121.40 77.28
N LYS A 264 -23.48 120.78 77.80
CA LYS A 264 -22.62 121.08 78.96
C LYS A 264 -21.21 120.50 78.72
#